data_AF-A0A843FYA2-F1
#
_entry.id   AF-A0A843FYA2-F1
#
_cell.length_a   1.000
_cell.length_b   1.000
_cell.length_c   1.000
_cell.angle_alpha   90.00
_cell.angle_beta   90.00
_cell.angle_gamma   90.00
#
_symmetry.space_group_name_H-M   'P 1'
#
loop_
_entity.id
_entity.type
_entity.pdbx_description
1 polymer ?
#
loop_
_entity_poly.entity_id
_entity_poly.type
_entity_poly.pdbx_seq_one_letter_code
_entity_poly.pdbx_strand_id
1 'polypeptide(L)'
;MKTIKRRVEEELAAGNIGCNKNCAYHPSHFRGQNCTFCYCPFYPCEDPRNGYFVKNTKIGDIWSCEDCLFIHRNETVEFALPRIKEKG
;
A
#
# COMPACT_ATOMS: atom_id res chain seq x y z
N MET A 1 12.46 -16.52 4.64
CA MET A 1 11.79 -15.49 3.79
C MET A 1 10.71 -14.82 4.63
N LYS A 2 10.70 -13.49 4.73
CA LYS A 2 9.65 -12.77 5.46
C LYS A 2 8.35 -12.88 4.64
N THR A 3 7.30 -13.51 5.15
CA THR A 3 6.01 -13.60 4.44
C THR A 3 5.32 -12.22 4.37
N ILE A 4 4.47 -11.99 3.37
CA ILE A 4 3.67 -10.76 3.24
C ILE A 4 2.84 -10.54 4.50
N LYS A 5 2.23 -11.59 5.05
CA LYS A 5 1.46 -11.55 6.29
C LYS A 5 2.27 -10.95 7.46
N ARG A 6 3.48 -11.45 7.69
CA ARG A 6 4.35 -10.96 8.77
C ARG A 6 4.73 -9.49 8.57
N ARG A 7 4.91 -9.05 7.31
CA ARG A 7 5.20 -7.64 6.99
C ARG A 7 4.01 -6.75 7.33
N VAL A 8 2.79 -7.18 6.99
CA VAL A 8 1.56 -6.48 7.34
C VAL A 8 1.40 -6.37 8.85
N GLU A 9 1.63 -7.45 9.60
CA GLU A 9 1.60 -7.44 11.07
C GLU A 9 2.62 -6.45 11.66
N GLU A 10 3.85 -6.41 11.14
CA GLU A 10 4.88 -5.42 11.52
C GLU A 10 4.42 -3.97 11.26
N GLU A 11 3.79 -3.70 10.11
CA GLU A 11 3.28 -2.38 9.73
C GLU A 11 2.12 -1.95 10.63
N LEU A 12 1.18 -2.86 10.92
CA LEU A 12 0.09 -2.60 11.85
C LEU A 12 0.62 -2.33 13.27
N ALA A 13 1.59 -3.11 13.74
CA ALA A 13 2.21 -2.89 15.05
C ALA A 13 2.94 -1.54 15.13
N ALA A 14 3.66 -1.15 14.07
CA ALA A 14 4.36 0.13 13.99
C ALA A 14 3.40 1.34 13.99
N GLY A 15 2.19 1.17 13.47
CA GLY A 15 1.19 2.23 13.41
C GLY A 15 1.47 3.27 12.31
N ASN A 16 0.89 4.47 12.45
CA ASN A 16 1.10 5.53 11.45
C ASN A 16 2.49 6.15 11.63
N ILE A 17 3.44 5.73 10.80
CA ILE A 17 4.84 6.20 10.87
C ILE A 17 5.10 7.45 10.02
N GLY A 18 4.10 7.93 9.26
CA GLY A 18 4.25 9.04 8.35
C GLY A 18 5.30 8.79 7.26
N CYS A 19 6.01 9.83 6.84
CA CYS A 19 7.04 9.73 5.81
C CYS A 19 8.34 9.13 6.37
N ASN A 20 8.85 8.07 5.74
CA ASN A 20 10.09 7.41 6.14
C ASN A 20 11.23 7.64 5.13
N LYS A 21 12.10 8.61 5.43
CA LYS A 21 13.29 8.94 4.61
C LYS A 21 14.47 7.98 4.80
N ASN A 22 14.43 7.14 5.83
CA ASN A 22 15.47 6.14 6.13
C ASN A 22 15.15 4.77 5.52
N CYS A 23 14.08 4.66 4.72
CA CYS A 23 13.74 3.43 4.03
C CYS A 23 14.83 3.05 3.02
N ALA A 24 15.25 1.78 3.00
CA ALA A 24 16.24 1.28 2.03
C ALA A 24 15.79 1.41 0.56
N TYR A 25 14.48 1.57 0.32
CA TYR A 25 13.92 1.80 -1.00
C TYR A 25 13.76 3.28 -1.36
N HIS A 26 14.07 4.20 -0.45
CA HIS A 26 14.21 5.62 -0.81
C HIS A 26 15.50 5.77 -1.64
N PRO A 27 15.50 6.44 -2.81
CA PRO A 27 14.56 7.46 -3.28
C PRO A 27 13.47 6.97 -4.26
N SER A 28 13.25 5.67 -4.41
CA SER A 28 12.17 5.14 -5.29
C SER A 28 10.76 5.49 -4.78
N HIS A 29 10.66 5.97 -3.54
CA HIS A 29 9.47 6.60 -2.97
C HIS A 29 9.37 8.08 -3.36
N PHE A 30 8.16 8.61 -3.52
CA PHE A 30 7.97 10.03 -3.78
C PHE A 30 8.04 10.87 -2.50
N ARG A 31 8.46 12.13 -2.65
CA ARG A 31 8.65 13.05 -1.52
C ARG A 31 7.32 13.35 -0.84
N GLY A 32 7.27 13.18 0.48
CA GLY A 32 6.09 13.51 1.29
C GLY A 32 5.04 12.40 1.35
N GLN A 33 5.27 11.26 0.72
CA GLN A 33 4.39 10.10 0.86
C GLN A 33 4.33 9.60 2.31
N ASN A 34 3.16 9.13 2.74
CA ASN A 34 3.02 8.33 3.97
C ASN A 34 3.48 6.90 3.67
N CYS A 35 4.40 6.40 4.49
CA CYS A 35 5.07 5.11 4.33
C CYS A 35 4.50 4.02 5.27
N THR A 36 3.36 4.27 5.92
CA THR A 36 2.76 3.32 6.88
C THR A 36 2.46 1.97 6.25
N PHE A 37 1.94 1.96 5.03
CA PHE A 37 1.69 0.74 4.28
C PHE A 37 2.74 0.61 3.16
N CYS A 38 3.62 -0.40 3.24
CA CYS A 38 4.52 -0.68 2.11
C CYS A 38 3.79 -1.39 0.97
N TYR A 39 2.74 -2.15 1.31
CA TYR A 39 1.83 -2.76 0.35
C TYR A 39 0.41 -2.22 0.57
N CYS A 40 -0.29 -1.91 -0.51
CA CYS A 40 -1.68 -1.45 -0.41
C CYS A 40 -2.55 -2.56 0.21
N PRO A 41 -3.21 -2.32 1.36
CA PRO A 41 -4.06 -3.31 2.00
C PRO A 41 -5.37 -3.56 1.22
N PHE A 42 -5.63 -2.74 0.19
CA PHE A 42 -6.81 -2.85 -0.67
C PHE A 42 -6.51 -3.53 -2.00
N TYR A 43 -5.28 -4.00 -2.24
CA TYR A 43 -4.94 -4.61 -3.51
C TYR A 43 -5.54 -6.04 -3.65
N PRO A 44 -6.13 -6.40 -4.81
CA PRO A 44 -6.54 -5.51 -5.89
C PRO A 44 -7.85 -4.78 -5.53
N CYS A 45 -7.89 -3.46 -5.73
CA CYS A 45 -9.10 -2.69 -5.40
C CYS A 45 -10.06 -2.56 -6.58
N GLU A 46 -9.54 -2.75 -7.80
CA GLU A 46 -10.29 -2.68 -9.06
C GLU A 46 -11.06 -1.36 -9.27
N ASP A 47 -10.69 -0.32 -8.53
CA ASP A 47 -11.27 1.01 -8.67
C ASP A 47 -10.61 1.73 -9.86
N PRO A 48 -11.35 2.03 -10.94
CA PRO A 48 -10.79 2.64 -12.15
C PRO A 48 -10.20 4.04 -11.92
N ARG A 49 -10.47 4.67 -10.76
CA ARG A 49 -9.83 5.95 -10.37
C ARG A 49 -8.40 5.77 -9.88
N ASN A 50 -8.01 4.53 -9.56
CA ASN A 50 -6.76 4.18 -8.88
C ASN A 50 -5.91 3.18 -9.66
N GLY A 51 -6.28 2.84 -10.90
CA GLY A 51 -5.56 1.83 -11.67
C GLY A 51 -6.33 1.36 -12.89
N TYR A 52 -5.81 0.30 -13.50
CA TYR A 52 -6.35 -0.29 -14.72
C TYR A 52 -5.92 -1.75 -14.86
N PHE A 53 -6.64 -2.54 -15.65
CA PHE A 53 -6.25 -3.90 -15.98
C PHE A 53 -5.26 -3.92 -17.15
N VAL A 54 -4.10 -4.53 -16.92
CA VAL A 54 -3.13 -4.88 -17.95
C VAL A 54 -3.53 -6.22 -18.56
N LYS A 55 -3.79 -6.22 -19.87
CA LYS A 55 -4.18 -7.42 -20.61
C LYS A 55 -3.01 -8.41 -20.68
N ASN A 56 -3.26 -9.68 -20.35
CA ASN A 56 -2.26 -10.74 -20.47
C ASN A 56 -2.90 -12.05 -20.95
N THR A 57 -2.32 -12.64 -21.99
CA THR A 57 -2.87 -13.83 -22.67
C THR A 57 -2.51 -15.16 -22.02
N LYS A 58 -1.56 -15.17 -21.07
CA LYS A 58 -1.06 -16.41 -20.42
C LYS A 58 -1.62 -16.63 -19.02
N ILE A 59 -1.73 -15.56 -18.23
CA ILE A 59 -2.08 -15.65 -16.81
C ILE A 59 -3.36 -14.90 -16.43
N GLY A 60 -4.08 -14.37 -17.42
CA GLY A 60 -5.25 -13.52 -17.21
C GLY A 60 -4.86 -12.06 -16.92
N ASP A 61 -5.85 -11.18 -17.02
CA ASP A 61 -5.65 -9.75 -16.80
C ASP A 61 -5.17 -9.45 -15.38
N ILE A 62 -4.25 -8.49 -15.26
CA ILE A 62 -3.62 -8.12 -13.98
C ILE A 62 -4.00 -6.70 -13.63
N TRP A 63 -4.46 -6.46 -12.41
CA TRP A 63 -4.71 -5.11 -11.93
C TRP A 63 -3.38 -4.35 -11.70
N SER A 64 -3.14 -3.28 -12.45
CA SER A 64 -2.06 -2.32 -12.20
C SER A 64 -2.62 -1.12 -11.44
N CYS A 65 -2.02 -0.81 -10.29
CA CYS A 65 -2.30 0.41 -9.53
C CYS A 65 -1.02 1.23 -9.31
N GLU A 66 -0.08 1.18 -10.27
CA GLU A 66 1.26 1.76 -10.13
C GLU A 66 1.27 3.27 -9.86
N ASP A 67 0.30 4.01 -10.42
CA ASP A 67 0.14 5.45 -10.22
C ASP A 67 -0.81 5.81 -9.05
N CYS A 68 -1.26 4.81 -8.29
CA CYS A 68 -2.18 5.03 -7.17
C CYS A 68 -1.46 5.67 -5.98
N LEU A 69 -1.83 6.91 -5.64
CA LEU A 69 -1.33 7.59 -4.46
C LEU A 69 -2.27 7.48 -3.25
N PHE A 70 -3.44 6.84 -3.39
CA PHE A 70 -4.51 6.89 -2.40
C PHE A 70 -4.03 6.47 -1.00
N ILE A 71 -3.40 5.30 -0.88
CA ILE A 71 -2.95 4.78 0.42
C ILE A 71 -1.74 5.53 1.02
N HIS A 72 -1.10 6.40 0.23
CA HIS A 72 0.05 7.20 0.66
C HIS A 72 -0.33 8.58 1.19
N ARG A 73 -1.61 8.94 1.19
CA ARG A 73 -2.12 10.19 1.77
C ARG A 73 -2.34 10.03 3.27
N ASN A 74 -2.05 11.08 4.03
CA ASN A 74 -2.16 11.03 5.50
C ASN A 74 -3.60 10.75 5.94
N GLU A 75 -4.57 11.44 5.33
CA GLU A 75 -5.99 11.29 5.64
C GLU A 75 -6.49 9.86 5.39
N THR A 76 -5.97 9.22 4.35
CA THR A 76 -6.32 7.83 4.02
C THR A 76 -5.74 6.86 5.03
N VAL A 77 -4.47 7.04 5.44
CA VAL A 77 -3.83 6.21 6.45
C VAL A 77 -4.52 6.35 7.81
N GLU A 78 -4.79 7.59 8.23
CA GLU A 78 -5.48 7.89 9.50
C GLU A 78 -6.87 7.25 9.55
N PHE A 79 -7.56 7.21 8.41
CA PHE A 79 -8.86 6.54 8.31
C PHE A 79 -8.74 5.01 8.28
N ALA A 80 -7.84 4.47 7.46
CA ALA A 80 -7.77 3.04 7.17
C ALA A 80 -7.12 2.23 8.30
N LEU A 81 -6.01 2.72 8.86
CA LEU A 81 -5.21 1.98 9.84
C LEU A 81 -6.00 1.46 11.05
N PRO A 82 -6.81 2.26 11.77
CA PRO A 82 -7.58 1.73 12.91
C PRO A 82 -8.60 0.67 12.47
N ARG A 83 -9.26 0.87 11.32
CA ARG A 83 -10.26 -0.06 10.79
C ARG A 83 -9.68 -1.39 10.35
N ILE A 84 -8.46 -1.37 9.80
CA ILE A 84 -7.74 -2.60 9.44
C ILE A 84 -7.36 -3.34 10.73
N LYS A 85 -6.86 -2.65 11.76
CA LYS A 85 -6.53 -3.27 13.06
C LYS A 85 -7.74 -3.92 13.73
N GLU A 86 -8.92 -3.32 13.61
CA GLU A 86 -10.16 -3.86 14.18
C GLU A 86 -10.67 -5.13 13.46
N LYS A 87 -10.35 -5.30 12.18
CA LYS A 87 -10.91 -6.36 11.33
C LYS A 87 -10.05 -7.62 11.23
N GLY A 88 -8.78 -7.57 11.63
CA GLY A 88 -7.85 -8.70 11.58
C GLY A 88 -7.51 -9.12 10.15
#